data_AF-A7Z6C0-F1
#
_entry.id   AF-A7Z6C0-F1
#
_cell.length_a   1.000
_cell.length_b   1.000
_cell.length_c   1.000
_cell.angle_alpha   90.00
_cell.angle_beta   90.00
_cell.angle_gamma   90.00
#
_symmetry.space_group_name_H-M   'P 1'
#
loop_
_entity.id
_entity.type
_entity.pdbx_description
1 polymer ?
#
loop_
_entity_poly.entity_id
_entity_poly.type
_entity_poly.pdbx_seq_one_letter_code
_entity_poly.pdbx_strand_id
1 'polypeptide(L)' 'MDQFIEKMLGQALRQYGRNVSTDPLSPYEKQSLKKALEERRNEEPDEDLHAHVEDIIYDYVTNQGQFS' A
#
# COMPACT_ATOMS: atom_id res chain seq x y z
N MET A 1 -10.84 -4.37 -3.01
CA MET A 1 -10.24 -3.39 -2.08
C MET A 1 -11.14 -2.16 -2.14
N ASP A 2 -11.32 -1.44 -1.03
CA ASP A 2 -12.18 -0.25 -1.04
C ASP A 2 -11.58 0.82 -1.99
N GLN A 3 -12.41 1.49 -2.80
CA GLN A 3 -11.97 2.55 -3.71
C GLN A 3 -11.27 3.70 -2.97
N PHE A 4 -11.63 3.92 -1.70
CA PHE A 4 -10.96 4.89 -0.85
C PHE A 4 -9.51 4.48 -0.57
N ILE A 5 -9.28 3.23 -0.16
CA ILE A 5 -7.95 2.69 0.13
C ILE A 5 -7.09 2.71 -1.14
N GLU A 6 -7.66 2.34 -2.30
CA GLU A 6 -6.94 2.41 -3.57
C GLU A 6 -6.46 3.83 -3.91
N LYS A 7 -7.27 4.86 -3.61
CA LYS A 7 -6.86 6.26 -3.78
C LYS A 7 -5.73 6.64 -2.82
N MET A 8 -5.80 6.24 -1.56
CA MET A 8 -4.73 6.53 -0.58
C MET A 8 -3.42 5.85 -0.97
N LEU A 9 -3.45 4.57 -1.35
CA LEU A 9 -2.29 3.84 -1.85
C LEU A 9 -1.69 4.55 -3.07
N GLY A 10 -2.53 4.98 -4.02
CA GLY A 10 -2.09 5.71 -5.20
C GLY A 10 -1.46 7.07 -4.87
N GLN A 11 -1.99 7.78 -3.87
CA GLN A 11 -1.42 9.04 -3.40
C GLN A 11 -0.07 8.83 -2.70
N ALA A 12 0.02 7.86 -1.80
CA ALA A 12 1.26 7.50 -1.10
C ALA A 12 2.35 7.06 -2.09
N LEU A 13 2.04 6.15 -3.02
CA LEU A 13 2.98 5.70 -4.07
C LEU A 13 3.49 6.86 -4.94
N ARG A 14 2.64 7.86 -5.19
CA ARG A 14 3.02 9.05 -5.97
C ARG A 14 4.11 9.87 -5.28
N GLN A 15 4.17 9.88 -3.95
CA GLN A 15 5.25 10.54 -3.20
C GLN A 15 6.61 9.90 -3.47
N TYR A 16 6.62 8.60 -3.77
CA TYR A 16 7.80 7.83 -4.18
C TYR A 16 8.02 7.78 -5.70
N GLY A 17 7.31 8.62 -6.46
CA GLY A 17 7.46 8.73 -7.91
C GLY A 17 6.72 7.66 -8.73
N ARG A 18 5.98 6.72 -8.09
CA ARG A 18 5.19 5.72 -8.80
C ARG A 18 3.77 6.23 -9.05
N ASN A 19 3.42 6.44 -10.31
CA ASN A 19 2.09 6.90 -10.72
C ASN A 19 1.21 5.73 -11.17
N VAL A 20 0.32 5.28 -10.29
CA VAL A 20 -0.59 4.15 -10.57
C VAL A 20 -1.63 4.41 -11.66
N SER A 21 -1.81 5.66 -12.10
CA SER A 21 -2.67 5.99 -13.25
C SER A 21 -1.99 5.70 -14.59
N THR A 22 -0.66 5.74 -14.64
CA THR A 22 0.13 5.49 -15.87
C THR A 22 0.83 4.14 -15.84
N ASP A 23 1.18 3.66 -14.65
CA ASP A 23 1.75 2.34 -14.36
C ASP A 23 0.91 1.65 -13.27
N PRO A 24 -0.23 1.04 -13.64
CA PRO A 24 -1.14 0.45 -12.67
C PRO A 24 -0.51 -0.74 -11.96
N LEU A 25 -0.79 -0.86 -10.65
CA LEU A 25 -0.42 -2.03 -9.87
C LEU A 25 -0.99 -3.30 -10.52
N SER A 26 -0.14 -4.31 -10.67
CA SER A 26 -0.53 -5.65 -11.08
C SER A 26 -1.51 -6.28 -10.08
N PRO A 27 -2.26 -7.32 -10.47
CA PRO A 27 -3.15 -8.03 -9.55
C PRO A 27 -2.43 -8.57 -8.32
N TYR A 28 -1.18 -9.02 -8.48
CA TYR A 28 -0.35 -9.52 -7.39
C TYR A 28 0.02 -8.40 -6.41
N GLU A 29 0.55 -7.27 -6.91
CA GLU A 29 0.91 -6.12 -6.05
C GLU A 29 -0.31 -5.62 -5.26
N LYS A 30 -1.49 -5.54 -5.91
CA LYS A 30 -2.75 -5.18 -5.24
C LYS A 30 -3.11 -6.16 -4.12
N GLN A 31 -2.93 -7.46 -4.36
CA GLN A 31 -3.23 -8.48 -3.36
C GLN A 31 -2.26 -8.41 -2.19
N SER A 32 -0.96 -8.26 -2.46
CA SER A 32 0.07 -8.16 -1.44
C SER A 32 -0.09 -6.92 -0.58
N LEU A 33 -0.34 -5.75 -1.18
CA LEU A 33 -0.61 -4.50 -0.43
C LEU A 33 -1.90 -4.59 0.39
N LYS A 34 -2.96 -5.21 -0.15
CA LYS A 34 -4.20 -5.44 0.60
C LYS A 34 -3.95 -6.31 1.83
N LYS A 35 -3.18 -7.39 1.67
CA LYS A 35 -2.84 -8.31 2.75
C LYS A 35 -2.00 -7.61 3.82
N ALA A 36 -0.96 -6.87 3.42
CA ALA A 36 -0.12 -6.10 4.34
C ALA A 36 -0.94 -5.09 5.15
N LEU A 37 -1.89 -4.39 4.50
CA LEU A 37 -2.78 -3.46 5.20
C LEU A 37 -3.69 -4.17 6.21
N GLU A 38 -4.21 -5.35 5.87
CA GLU A 38 -5.04 -6.14 6.79
C GLU A 38 -4.23 -6.64 7.98
N GLU A 39 -2.98 -7.07 7.78
CA GLU A 39 -2.06 -7.49 8.83
C GLU A 39 -1.72 -6.33 9.77
N ARG A 40 -1.29 -5.17 9.23
CA ARG A 40 -0.93 -3.98 10.02
C ARG A 40 -2.08 -3.48 10.88
N ARG A 41 -3.31 -3.44 10.33
CA ARG A 41 -4.52 -3.04 11.06
C ARG A 41 -4.91 -4.00 12.18
N ASN A 42 -4.50 -5.26 12.11
CA ASN A 42 -4.74 -6.23 13.19
C ASN A 42 -3.67 -6.12 14.28
N GLU A 43 -2.45 -5.77 13.91
CA GLU A 43 -1.33 -5.57 14.85
C GLU A 43 -1.50 -4.28 15.66
N GLU A 44 -1.93 -3.20 15.01
CA GLU A 44 -2.03 -1.86 15.59
C GLU A 44 -3.42 -1.26 15.35
N PRO A 45 -4.50 -1.85 15.91
CA PRO A 45 -5.88 -1.47 15.58
C PRO A 45 -6.28 -0.05 16.00
N ASP A 46 -5.53 0.57 16.90
CA ASP A 46 -5.77 1.93 17.40
C ASP A 46 -5.08 3.02 16.54
N GLU A 47 -4.23 2.63 15.59
CA GLU A 47 -3.53 3.56 14.71
C GLU A 47 -4.40 4.03 13.53
N ASP A 48 -4.11 5.23 13.04
CA ASP A 48 -4.85 5.82 11.93
C ASP A 48 -4.60 5.07 10.62
N LEU A 49 -5.66 4.89 9.83
CA LEU A 49 -5.60 4.19 8.56
C LEU A 49 -4.60 4.82 7.57
N HIS A 50 -4.38 6.13 7.63
CA HIS A 50 -3.37 6.81 6.82
C HIS A 50 -1.95 6.38 7.23
N ALA A 51 -1.66 6.30 8.52
CA ALA A 51 -0.35 5.88 9.02
C ALA A 51 -0.03 4.44 8.58
N HIS A 52 -1.00 3.53 8.71
CA HIS A 52 -0.88 2.18 8.18
C HIS A 52 -0.60 2.14 6.67
N VAL A 53 -1.24 3.02 5.89
CA VAL A 53 -0.98 3.10 4.44
C VAL A 53 0.42 3.64 4.14
N GLU A 54 0.91 4.61 4.91
CA GLU A 54 2.27 5.12 4.74
C GLU A 54 3.31 4.04 5.05
N ASP A 55 3.13 3.30 6.14
CA ASP A 55 4.00 2.19 6.53
C ASP A 55 4.08 1.11 5.45
N ILE A 56 2.94 0.57 5.00
CA ILE A 56 2.95 -0.50 4.00
C ILE A 56 3.52 -0.04 2.65
N ILE A 57 3.33 1.23 2.28
CA ILE A 57 3.89 1.77 1.04
C ILE A 57 5.39 2.00 1.19
N TYR A 58 5.84 2.48 2.34
CA TYR A 58 7.27 2.58 2.63
C TYR A 58 7.94 1.20 2.55
N ASP A 59 7.39 0.19 3.22
CA ASP A 59 7.89 -1.18 3.16
C ASP A 59 7.85 -1.74 1.74
N TYR A 60 6.77 -1.49 1.02
CA TYR A 60 6.64 -1.91 -0.37
C TYR A 60 7.72 -1.31 -1.28
N VAL A 61 7.96 0.00 -1.19
CA VAL A 61 8.94 0.70 -2.03
C VAL A 61 10.37 0.33 -1.63
N THR A 62 10.65 0.16 -0.34
CA THR A 62 11.99 -0.16 0.17
C THR A 62 12.34 -1.64 0.03
N ASN A 63 11.35 -2.53 0.11
CA ASN A 63 11.52 -3.98 0.02
C ASN A 63 11.00 -4.57 -1.30
N GLN A 64 11.03 -3.83 -2.42
CA GLN A 64 10.56 -4.30 -3.74
C GLN A 64 11.20 -5.61 -4.24
N GLY A 65 12.26 -6.12 -3.58
CA GLY A 65 12.84 -7.45 -3.83
C GLY A 65 12.27 -8.62 -3.01
N GLN A 66 11.34 -8.38 -2.06
CA GLN A 66 10.74 -9.42 -1.21
C GLN A 66 9.26 -9.68 -1.47
N PHE A 67 8.58 -8.79 -2.22
CA PHE A 67 7.22 -9.02 -2.72
C PHE A 67 7.24 -9.85 -4.02
N SER A 68 8.07 -10.91 -4.09
CA SER A 68 8.22 -11.80 -5.25
C SER A 68 7.61 -13.17 -4.97
#